data_AF-A0A3M1TIV7-F1
#
_entry.id   AF-A0A3M1TIV7-F1
#
_cell.length_a   1.000
_cell.length_b   1.000
_cell.length_c   1.000
_cell.angle_alpha   90.00
_cell.angle_beta   90.00
_cell.angle_gamma   90.00
#
_symmetry.space_group_name_H-M   'P 1'
#
loop_
_entity.id
_entity.type
_entity.pdbx_description
1 polymer ?
#
loop_
_entity_poly.entity_id
_entity_poly.type
_entity_poly.pdbx_seq_one_letter_code
_entity_poly.pdbx_strand_id
1 'polypeptide(L)'
;MRLRRMPSHPLLPLEGRSKHFQSFWELELDPGEETSKHQHYDSEEVIYLVSGDGRILVRDDEHELTAGEVVFVPPRTDHLIANRSEALLRAITVESRFGVAAEEAPADEIATPDEVQKTVRAQEEARQCSRTIEELVAALPTDVDEAVAIKTIVELFDIGGRLSETIENEIGLDNREGLAALERVERQIMLAVVQITGRYQRRGRGWLFG
;
A
#
# COMPACT_ATOMS: atom_id res chain seq x y z
N MET A 1 -20.41 18.63 -12.79
CA MET A 1 -19.96 17.87 -11.62
C MET A 1 -20.27 18.70 -10.40
N ARG A 2 -20.84 18.09 -9.36
CA ARG A 2 -21.09 18.74 -8.07
C ARG A 2 -20.40 17.94 -6.97
N LEU A 3 -19.53 18.60 -6.21
CA LEU A 3 -18.86 18.02 -5.05
C LEU A 3 -19.17 18.89 -3.84
N ARG A 4 -19.75 18.30 -2.79
CA ARG A 4 -20.19 19.01 -1.58
C ARG A 4 -19.60 18.34 -0.34
N ARG A 5 -18.91 19.10 0.51
CA ARG A 5 -18.49 18.59 1.82
C ARG A 5 -19.72 18.43 2.70
N MET A 6 -19.90 17.25 3.28
CA MET A 6 -21.01 16.98 4.18
C MET A 6 -20.73 17.67 5.53
N PRO A 7 -21.71 18.40 6.10
CA PRO A 7 -21.53 19.06 7.38
C PRO A 7 -21.56 18.03 8.53
N SER A 8 -20.74 18.26 9.55
CA SER A 8 -20.84 17.52 10.81
C SER A 8 -21.95 18.11 11.70
N HIS A 9 -22.52 17.27 12.57
CA HIS A 9 -23.58 17.71 13.47
C HIS A 9 -23.02 18.71 14.51
N PRO A 10 -23.68 19.85 14.80
CA PRO A 10 -23.12 20.90 15.66
C PRO A 10 -22.74 20.45 17.07
N LEU A 11 -23.47 19.48 17.63
CA LEU A 11 -23.19 18.92 18.96
C LEU A 11 -22.30 17.67 18.94
N LEU A 12 -22.05 17.10 17.75
CA LEU A 12 -21.28 15.88 17.54
C LEU A 12 -20.33 16.09 16.34
N PRO A 13 -19.38 17.03 16.45
CA PRO A 13 -18.51 17.38 15.33
C PRO A 13 -17.58 16.23 14.98
N LEU A 14 -17.26 16.08 13.69
CA LEU A 14 -16.22 15.17 13.23
C LEU A 14 -14.84 15.78 13.49
N GLU A 15 -14.72 17.08 13.20
CA GLU A 15 -13.52 17.87 13.34
C GLU A 15 -13.01 17.86 14.79
N GLY A 16 -11.74 17.52 14.97
CA GLY A 16 -11.11 17.43 16.29
C GLY A 16 -11.58 16.26 17.16
N ARG A 17 -12.48 15.39 16.68
CA ARG A 17 -12.95 14.19 17.40
C ARG A 17 -12.45 12.89 16.78
N SER A 18 -12.44 12.82 15.44
CA SER A 18 -11.93 11.66 14.71
C SER A 18 -10.42 11.78 14.45
N LYS A 19 -9.67 10.70 14.71
CA LYS A 19 -8.24 10.57 14.33
C LYS A 19 -8.04 9.95 12.95
N HIS A 20 -9.08 9.34 12.39
CA HIS A 20 -8.99 8.53 11.17
C HIS A 20 -9.78 9.19 10.03
N PHE A 21 -11.09 9.35 10.18
CA PHE A 21 -11.92 10.00 9.16
C PHE A 21 -11.72 11.52 9.16
N GLN A 22 -11.36 12.09 8.01
CA GLN A 22 -11.05 13.51 7.83
C GLN A 22 -12.23 14.29 7.26
N SER A 23 -12.85 13.74 6.23
CA SER A 23 -13.84 14.42 5.42
C SER A 23 -14.81 13.42 4.84
N PHE A 24 -16.05 13.87 4.68
CA PHE A 24 -17.11 13.16 3.99
C PHE A 24 -17.59 14.10 2.89
N TRP A 25 -17.69 13.57 1.68
CA TRP A 25 -18.11 14.32 0.51
C TRP A 25 -19.28 13.62 -0.16
N GLU A 26 -20.19 14.42 -0.68
CA GLU A 26 -21.20 13.99 -1.62
C GLU A 26 -20.77 14.41 -3.02
N LEU A 27 -20.69 13.43 -3.92
CA LEU A 27 -20.38 13.62 -5.34
C LEU A 27 -21.63 13.35 -6.17
N GLU A 28 -21.94 14.27 -7.08
CA GLU A 28 -22.94 14.09 -8.13
C GLU A 28 -22.28 14.33 -9.50
N LEU A 29 -22.45 13.37 -10.41
CA LEU A 29 -21.99 13.44 -11.79
C LEU A 29 -23.21 13.32 -12.72
N ASP A 30 -23.43 14.36 -13.53
CA ASP A 30 -24.39 14.30 -14.62
C ASP A 30 -23.88 13.34 -15.73
N PRO A 31 -24.75 12.83 -16.64
CA PRO A 31 -24.34 11.94 -17.72
C PRO A 31 -23.13 12.47 -18.52
N GLY A 32 -22.13 11.62 -18.68
CA GLY A 32 -20.89 11.94 -19.39
C GLY A 32 -19.82 12.66 -18.57
N GLU A 33 -20.12 13.05 -17.33
CA GLU A 33 -19.14 13.71 -16.45
C GLU A 33 -18.21 12.71 -15.75
N GLU A 34 -17.04 13.20 -15.35
CA GLU A 34 -16.06 12.46 -14.57
C GLU A 34 -15.30 13.37 -13.62
N THR A 35 -14.75 12.79 -12.57
CA THR A 35 -13.76 13.47 -11.73
C THR A 35 -12.41 13.51 -12.45
N SER A 36 -11.58 14.50 -12.13
CA SER A 36 -10.17 14.48 -12.56
C SER A 36 -9.44 13.25 -11.99
N LYS A 37 -8.56 12.64 -12.78
CA LYS A 37 -7.63 11.61 -12.28
C LYS A 37 -6.71 12.25 -11.24
N HIS A 38 -6.68 11.69 -10.04
CA HIS A 38 -5.88 12.20 -8.93
C HIS A 38 -5.50 11.10 -7.94
N GLN A 39 -4.66 11.45 -6.97
CA GLN A 39 -4.25 10.57 -5.88
C GLN A 39 -4.11 11.35 -4.57
N HIS A 40 -4.35 10.67 -3.46
CA HIS A 40 -4.08 11.18 -2.12
C HIS A 40 -2.78 10.56 -1.59
N TYR A 41 -1.79 11.37 -1.23
CA TYR A 41 -0.49 10.84 -0.78
C TYR A 41 -0.56 10.20 0.61
N ASP A 42 -1.35 10.82 1.48
CA ASP A 42 -1.37 10.53 2.91
C ASP A 42 -2.75 10.05 3.40
N SER A 43 -3.63 9.65 2.49
CA SER A 43 -4.99 9.26 2.83
C SER A 43 -5.48 8.15 1.91
N GLU A 44 -6.27 7.25 2.49
CA GLU A 44 -7.09 6.32 1.74
C GLU A 44 -8.47 6.95 1.50
N GLU A 45 -9.15 6.51 0.45
CA GLU A 45 -10.52 6.94 0.16
C GLU A 45 -11.43 5.71 0.05
N VAL A 46 -12.61 5.80 0.65
CA VAL A 46 -13.71 4.86 0.44
C VAL A 46 -14.81 5.57 -0.32
N ILE A 47 -15.22 5.00 -1.45
CA ILE A 47 -16.30 5.52 -2.28
C ILE A 47 -17.48 4.55 -2.18
N TYR A 48 -18.63 5.03 -1.73
CA TYR A 48 -19.89 4.28 -1.73
C TYR A 48 -20.83 4.85 -2.79
N LEU A 49 -21.23 4.01 -3.74
CA LEU A 49 -22.16 4.43 -4.80
C LEU A 49 -23.59 4.41 -4.27
N VAL A 50 -24.19 5.59 -4.10
CA VAL A 50 -25.54 5.74 -3.55
C VAL A 50 -26.61 5.40 -4.59
N SER A 51 -26.46 5.89 -5.81
CA SER A 51 -27.41 5.67 -6.91
C SER A 51 -26.78 5.91 -8.27
N GLY A 52 -27.34 5.26 -9.30
CA GLY A 52 -26.85 5.32 -10.68
C GLY A 52 -25.82 4.23 -10.97
N ASP A 53 -25.27 4.29 -12.18
CA ASP A 53 -24.27 3.37 -12.70
C ASP A 53 -23.09 4.17 -13.23
N GLY A 54 -21.87 3.69 -12.99
CA GLY A 54 -20.65 4.40 -13.33
C GLY A 54 -19.50 3.48 -13.71
N ARG A 55 -18.35 4.09 -13.93
CA ARG A 55 -17.06 3.43 -14.06
C ARG A 55 -16.08 4.02 -13.06
N ILE A 56 -15.25 3.17 -12.50
CA ILE A 56 -14.15 3.57 -11.63
C ILE A 56 -12.84 3.10 -12.27
N LEU A 57 -11.87 3.99 -12.37
CA LEU A 57 -10.48 3.62 -12.59
C LEU A 57 -9.78 3.65 -11.23
N VAL A 58 -9.09 2.57 -10.88
CA VAL A 58 -8.16 2.53 -9.75
C VAL A 58 -6.84 1.97 -10.27
N ARG A 59 -5.77 2.77 -10.16
CA ARG A 59 -4.48 2.55 -10.85
C ARG A 59 -4.66 2.49 -12.37
N ASP A 60 -4.66 1.29 -12.93
CA ASP A 60 -4.75 0.98 -14.37
C ASP A 60 -5.96 0.08 -14.68
N ASP A 61 -6.73 -0.30 -13.65
CA ASP A 61 -7.87 -1.21 -13.77
C ASP A 61 -9.18 -0.42 -13.77
N GLU A 62 -9.92 -0.50 -14.88
CA GLU A 62 -11.25 0.09 -15.02
C GLU A 62 -12.34 -0.95 -14.76
N HIS A 63 -13.29 -0.61 -13.88
CA HIS A 63 -14.41 -1.46 -13.52
C HIS A 63 -15.74 -0.71 -13.63
N GLU A 64 -16.81 -1.43 -13.98
CA GLU A 64 -18.18 -0.92 -13.85
C GLU A 64 -18.58 -0.91 -12.37
N LEU A 65 -19.36 0.09 -11.98
CA LEU A 65 -19.81 0.31 -10.61
C LEU A 65 -21.31 0.55 -10.59
N THR A 66 -22.03 -0.16 -9.73
CA THR A 66 -23.49 -0.11 -9.59
C THR A 66 -23.90 0.29 -8.16
N ALA A 67 -25.10 0.83 -8.02
CA ALA A 67 -25.58 1.34 -6.74
C ALA A 67 -25.51 0.30 -5.61
N GLY A 68 -24.97 0.70 -4.46
CA GLY A 68 -24.75 -0.16 -3.30
C GLY A 68 -23.33 -0.71 -3.18
N GLU A 69 -22.49 -0.55 -4.20
CA GLU A 69 -21.10 -1.01 -4.17
C GLU A 69 -20.18 -0.02 -3.44
N VAL A 70 -19.11 -0.58 -2.85
CA VAL A 70 -18.06 0.16 -2.13
C VAL A 70 -16.74 -0.08 -2.84
N VAL A 71 -16.03 1.00 -3.14
CA VAL A 71 -14.67 0.99 -3.67
C VAL A 71 -13.71 1.45 -2.59
N PHE A 72 -12.61 0.74 -2.43
CA PHE A 72 -11.47 1.16 -1.61
C PHE A 72 -10.33 1.64 -2.51
N VAL A 73 -9.83 2.83 -2.23
CA VAL A 73 -8.70 3.44 -2.92
C VAL A 73 -7.54 3.61 -1.93
N PRO A 74 -6.45 2.83 -2.07
CA PRO A 74 -5.28 2.98 -1.22
C PRO A 74 -4.57 4.34 -1.41
N PRO A 75 -3.75 4.78 -0.44
CA PRO A 75 -2.89 5.95 -0.62
C PRO A 75 -2.00 5.81 -1.87
N ARG A 76 -1.67 6.94 -2.49
CA ARG A 76 -0.81 7.06 -3.69
C ARG A 76 -1.29 6.19 -4.85
N THR A 77 -2.60 6.00 -4.93
CA THR A 77 -3.24 5.29 -6.03
C THR A 77 -4.03 6.29 -6.84
N ASP A 78 -3.66 6.40 -8.10
CA ASP A 78 -4.43 7.17 -9.07
C ASP A 78 -5.84 6.60 -9.18
N HIS A 79 -6.85 7.47 -9.16
CA HIS A 79 -8.23 7.04 -9.33
C HIS A 79 -9.08 8.14 -9.98
N LEU A 80 -10.18 7.71 -10.60
CA LEU A 80 -11.25 8.59 -11.10
C LEU A 80 -12.58 7.83 -11.15
N ILE A 81 -13.68 8.54 -10.93
CA ILE A 81 -15.03 8.03 -11.14
C ILE A 81 -15.70 8.78 -12.30
N ALA A 82 -16.36 8.02 -13.17
CA ALA A 82 -16.98 8.50 -14.38
C ALA A 82 -18.44 8.04 -14.46
N ASN A 83 -19.34 8.94 -14.82
CA ASN A 83 -20.72 8.59 -15.16
C ASN A 83 -20.82 8.34 -16.67
N ARG A 84 -21.01 7.07 -17.04
CA ARG A 84 -21.24 6.65 -18.44
C ARG A 84 -22.69 6.17 -18.66
N SER A 85 -23.56 6.44 -17.70
CA SER A 85 -25.00 6.16 -17.79
C SER A 85 -25.77 7.39 -18.23
N GLU A 86 -27.07 7.21 -18.51
CA GLU A 86 -28.01 8.28 -18.86
C GLU A 86 -28.68 8.93 -17.63
N ALA A 87 -28.40 8.41 -16.42
CA ALA A 87 -28.99 8.89 -15.17
C ALA A 87 -27.95 9.63 -14.32
N LEU A 88 -28.42 10.41 -13.35
CA LEU A 88 -27.54 11.06 -12.38
C LEU A 88 -26.84 10.00 -11.52
N LEU A 89 -25.51 10.07 -11.45
CA LEU A 89 -24.71 9.28 -10.52
C LEU A 89 -24.53 10.05 -9.21
N ARG A 90 -24.77 9.39 -8.07
CA ARG A 90 -24.50 9.95 -6.73
C ARG A 90 -23.63 9.00 -5.92
N ALA A 91 -22.57 9.53 -5.31
CA ALA A 91 -21.67 8.79 -4.43
C ALA A 91 -21.40 9.56 -3.14
N ILE A 92 -21.07 8.83 -2.08
CA ILE A 92 -20.46 9.38 -0.87
C ILE A 92 -19.00 8.95 -0.88
N THR A 93 -18.08 9.89 -0.72
CA THR A 93 -16.67 9.58 -0.54
C THR A 93 -16.21 9.96 0.86
N VAL A 94 -15.36 9.12 1.43
CA VAL A 94 -14.83 9.28 2.79
C VAL A 94 -13.32 9.19 2.72
N GLU A 95 -12.64 10.27 3.07
CA GLU A 95 -11.19 10.28 3.16
C GLU A 95 -10.78 9.94 4.60
N SER A 96 -9.92 8.94 4.73
CA SER A 96 -9.39 8.47 6.01
C SER A 96 -7.87 8.55 6.03
N ARG A 97 -7.33 8.87 7.21
CA ARG A 97 -5.92 8.70 7.56
C ARG A 97 -5.78 7.41 8.35
N PHE A 98 -5.24 6.40 7.68
CA PHE A 98 -4.78 5.18 8.33
C PHE A 98 -3.28 5.04 8.09
N GLY A 99 -2.51 4.82 9.16
CA GLY A 99 -1.09 4.45 9.05
C GLY A 99 -0.13 5.52 8.50
N VAL A 100 -0.58 6.70 8.07
CA VAL A 100 0.27 7.88 7.99
C VAL A 100 0.21 8.49 9.36
N ALA A 101 1.15 8.10 10.23
CA ALA A 101 1.13 8.56 11.61
C ALA A 101 0.82 10.06 11.63
N ALA A 102 -0.19 10.42 12.42
CA ALA A 102 -0.24 11.75 12.98
C ALA A 102 1.04 11.88 13.81
N GLU A 103 2.10 12.33 13.16
CA GLU A 103 3.10 13.13 13.84
C GLU A 103 2.31 14.26 14.48
N GLU A 104 2.04 14.14 15.77
CA GLU A 104 2.35 15.27 16.62
C GLU A 104 3.79 15.61 16.27
N ALA A 105 3.99 16.59 15.39
CA ALA A 105 5.30 17.13 15.13
C ALA A 105 5.87 17.50 16.50
N PRO A 106 7.00 16.89 16.94
CA PRO A 106 7.81 17.56 17.93
C PRO A 106 8.16 18.90 17.29
N ALA A 107 7.77 19.98 17.96
CA ALA A 107 8.20 21.31 17.56
C ALA A 107 9.73 21.28 17.45
N ASP A 108 10.25 21.43 16.24
CA ASP A 108 11.65 21.73 15.93
C ASP A 108 12.70 21.01 16.79
N GLU A 109 12.67 19.67 16.88
CA GLU A 109 13.87 18.91 17.24
C GLU A 109 14.65 18.62 15.95
N ILE A 110 15.68 19.43 15.70
CA ILE A 110 16.69 19.13 14.69
C ILE A 110 17.35 17.81 15.11
N ALA A 111 17.16 16.75 14.32
CA ALA A 111 17.82 15.48 14.52
C ALA A 111 19.32 15.71 14.77
N THR A 112 19.83 15.14 15.85
CA THR A 112 21.24 15.27 16.19
C THR A 112 22.10 14.63 15.08
N PRO A 113 23.35 15.08 14.90
CA PRO A 113 24.25 14.47 13.91
C PRO A 113 24.40 12.95 14.06
N ASP A 114 24.29 12.43 15.29
CA ASP A 114 24.35 11.00 15.60
C ASP A 114 23.11 10.24 15.12
N GLU A 115 21.90 10.83 15.29
CA GLU A 115 20.65 10.26 14.78
C GLU A 115 20.61 10.25 13.25
N VAL A 116 21.05 11.33 12.61
CA VAL A 116 21.19 11.38 11.15
C VAL A 116 22.13 10.29 10.65
N GLN A 117 23.25 10.06 11.35
CA GLN A 117 24.22 9.05 10.96
C GLN A 117 23.70 7.61 11.13
N LYS A 118 22.96 7.33 12.21
CA LYS A 118 22.28 6.04 12.43
C LYS A 118 21.25 5.75 11.33
N THR A 119 20.44 6.75 10.98
CA THR A 119 19.48 6.65 9.88
C THR A 119 20.17 6.34 8.55
N VAL A 120 21.25 7.06 8.20
CA VAL A 120 22.01 6.81 6.97
C VAL A 120 22.56 5.38 6.96
N ARG A 121 23.12 4.91 8.07
CA ARG A 121 23.68 3.55 8.19
C ARG A 121 22.62 2.47 8.02
N ALA A 122 21.49 2.59 8.72
CA ALA A 122 20.38 1.65 8.58
C ALA A 122 19.83 1.60 7.14
N GLN A 123 19.80 2.75 6.45
CA GLN A 123 19.42 2.82 5.03
C GLN A 123 20.45 2.15 4.11
N GLU A 124 21.75 2.28 4.37
CA GLU A 124 22.81 1.60 3.61
C GLU A 124 22.76 0.09 3.78
N GLU A 125 22.57 -0.39 5.01
CA GLU A 125 22.44 -1.81 5.34
C GLU A 125 21.18 -2.41 4.71
N ALA A 126 20.04 -1.70 4.74
CA ALA A 126 18.83 -2.11 4.05
C ALA A 126 19.04 -2.21 2.53
N ARG A 127 19.70 -1.23 1.91
CA ARG A 127 20.06 -1.27 0.47
C ARG A 127 21.01 -2.42 0.13
N GLN A 128 21.93 -2.75 1.03
CA GLN A 128 22.83 -3.88 0.84
C GLN A 128 22.06 -5.20 0.89
N CYS A 129 21.16 -5.36 1.86
CA CYS A 129 20.30 -6.53 1.98
C CYS A 129 19.41 -6.72 0.75
N SER A 130 18.75 -5.66 0.26
CA SER A 130 17.97 -5.70 -0.97
C SER A 130 18.78 -6.26 -2.14
N ARG A 131 20.01 -5.75 -2.32
CA ARG A 131 20.91 -6.24 -3.38
C ARG A 131 21.26 -7.71 -3.21
N THR A 132 21.56 -8.14 -1.98
CA THR A 132 21.87 -9.55 -1.71
C THR A 132 20.66 -10.47 -1.99
N ILE A 133 19.44 -10.05 -1.63
CA ILE A 133 18.21 -10.80 -1.94
C ILE A 133 18.02 -10.90 -3.47
N GLU A 134 18.18 -9.80 -4.20
CA GLU A 134 18.07 -9.78 -5.66
C GLU A 134 19.10 -10.67 -6.33
N GLU A 135 20.37 -10.60 -5.91
CA GLU A 135 21.46 -11.44 -6.43
C GLU A 135 21.20 -12.93 -6.17
N LEU A 136 20.73 -13.26 -4.97
CA LEU A 136 20.43 -14.64 -4.57
C LEU A 136 19.30 -15.23 -5.42
N VAL A 137 18.25 -14.47 -5.69
CA VAL A 137 17.15 -14.91 -6.55
C VAL A 137 17.53 -14.92 -8.04
N ALA A 138 18.37 -13.98 -8.48
CA ALA A 138 18.87 -13.92 -9.85
C ALA A 138 19.81 -15.09 -10.20
N ALA A 139 20.60 -15.56 -9.21
CA ALA A 139 21.51 -16.69 -9.38
C ALA A 139 20.81 -18.05 -9.52
N LEU A 140 19.54 -18.14 -9.14
CA LEU A 140 18.79 -19.39 -9.25
C LEU A 140 18.49 -19.74 -10.72
N PRO A 141 18.49 -21.03 -11.09
CA PRO A 141 18.00 -21.47 -12.38
C PRO A 141 16.49 -21.20 -12.53
N THR A 142 15.98 -21.31 -13.75
CA THR A 142 14.54 -21.14 -14.05
C THR A 142 13.67 -22.28 -13.54
N ASP A 143 14.27 -23.44 -13.27
CA ASP A 143 13.67 -24.62 -12.64
C ASP A 143 14.55 -25.02 -11.46
N VAL A 144 13.96 -25.10 -10.27
CA VAL A 144 14.66 -25.29 -9.00
C VAL A 144 14.07 -26.51 -8.30
N ASP A 145 14.91 -27.44 -7.85
CA ASP A 145 14.43 -28.59 -7.07
C ASP A 145 14.05 -28.17 -5.63
N GLU A 146 13.32 -29.06 -4.94
CA GLU A 146 12.80 -28.81 -3.58
C GLU A 146 13.92 -28.46 -2.59
N ALA A 147 15.05 -29.16 -2.65
CA ALA A 147 16.15 -28.98 -1.70
C ALA A 147 16.82 -27.61 -1.90
N VAL A 148 17.04 -27.20 -3.14
CA VAL A 148 17.58 -25.88 -3.46
C VAL A 148 16.58 -24.79 -3.07
N ALA A 149 15.29 -24.95 -3.40
CA ALA A 149 14.26 -23.97 -3.06
C ALA A 149 14.15 -23.74 -1.55
N ILE A 150 14.08 -24.81 -0.76
CA ILE A 150 14.01 -24.74 0.71
C ILE A 150 15.26 -24.07 1.27
N LYS A 151 16.45 -24.49 0.81
CA LYS A 151 17.72 -23.90 1.28
C LYS A 151 17.78 -22.40 1.02
N THR A 152 17.38 -21.98 -0.18
CA THR A 152 17.35 -20.56 -0.57
C THR A 152 16.33 -19.77 0.26
N ILE A 153 15.16 -20.34 0.55
CA ILE A 153 14.16 -19.68 1.42
C ILE A 153 14.69 -19.51 2.84
N VAL A 154 15.37 -20.51 3.40
CA VAL A 154 16.01 -20.40 4.73
C VAL A 154 17.04 -19.27 4.72
N GLU A 155 17.89 -19.21 3.69
CA GLU A 155 18.91 -18.16 3.56
C GLU A 155 18.29 -16.75 3.46
N LEU A 156 17.14 -16.61 2.78
CA LEU A 156 16.39 -15.35 2.74
C LEU A 156 15.90 -14.92 4.12
N PHE A 157 15.37 -15.84 4.92
CA PHE A 157 14.91 -15.53 6.27
C PHE A 157 16.07 -15.19 7.21
N ASP A 158 17.23 -15.84 7.06
CA ASP A 158 18.44 -15.50 7.82
C ASP A 158 18.98 -14.09 7.47
N ILE A 159 18.87 -13.70 6.19
CA ILE A 159 19.19 -12.34 5.74
C ILE A 159 18.20 -11.33 6.35
N GLY A 160 16.90 -11.62 6.30
CA GLY A 160 15.87 -10.78 6.89
C GLY A 160 16.00 -10.59 8.39
N GLY A 161 16.25 -11.68 9.12
CA GLY A 161 16.41 -11.67 10.57
C GLY A 161 17.57 -10.79 11.02
N ARG A 162 18.74 -10.93 10.38
CA ARG A 162 19.92 -10.09 10.68
C ARG A 162 19.65 -8.61 10.42
N LEU A 163 18.94 -8.28 9.34
CA LEU A 163 18.60 -6.90 9.04
C LEU A 163 17.55 -6.35 10.02
N SER A 164 16.55 -7.13 10.40
CA SER A 164 15.56 -6.72 11.41
C SER A 164 16.25 -6.35 12.73
N GLU A 165 17.19 -7.18 13.20
CA GLU A 165 17.97 -6.92 14.41
C GLU A 165 18.84 -5.65 14.27
N THR A 166 19.39 -5.42 13.09
CA THR A 166 20.21 -4.23 12.83
C THR A 166 19.36 -2.96 12.81
N ILE A 167 18.18 -3.00 12.18
CA ILE A 167 17.21 -1.90 12.18
C ILE A 167 16.80 -1.57 13.63
N GLU A 168 16.46 -2.58 14.42
CA GLU A 168 16.10 -2.41 15.84
C GLU A 168 17.23 -1.76 16.65
N ASN A 169 18.48 -2.18 16.46
CA ASN A 169 19.62 -1.65 17.19
C ASN A 169 20.02 -0.22 16.78
N GLU A 170 19.94 0.11 15.49
CA GLU A 170 20.43 1.39 14.98
C GLU A 170 19.38 2.48 15.03
N ILE A 171 18.13 2.17 14.64
CA ILE A 171 17.06 3.17 14.54
C ILE A 171 15.82 2.83 15.36
N GLY A 172 15.73 1.66 16.00
CA GLY A 172 14.57 1.24 16.77
C GLY A 172 13.41 0.74 15.91
N LEU A 173 12.47 0.01 16.51
CA LEU A 173 11.23 -0.45 15.85
C LEU A 173 9.96 0.16 16.47
N ASP A 174 10.11 1.06 17.42
CA ASP A 174 9.04 1.79 18.09
C ASP A 174 8.68 3.10 17.39
N ASN A 175 9.34 3.41 16.27
CA ASN A 175 9.16 4.60 15.48
C ASN A 175 8.88 4.28 14.01
N ARG A 176 8.38 5.28 13.29
CA ARG A 176 7.93 5.15 11.89
C ARG A 176 9.06 4.75 10.94
N GLU A 177 10.25 5.29 11.14
CA GLU A 177 11.36 5.06 10.23
C GLU A 177 11.84 3.61 10.30
N GLY A 178 11.98 3.09 11.53
CA GLY A 178 12.26 1.69 11.81
C GLY A 178 11.23 0.73 11.24
N LEU A 179 9.94 0.96 11.54
CA LEU A 179 8.85 0.14 11.02
C LEU A 179 8.79 0.15 9.49
N ALA A 180 8.93 1.33 8.87
CA ALA A 180 8.94 1.44 7.41
C ALA A 180 10.17 0.75 6.78
N ALA A 181 11.32 0.75 7.46
CA ALA A 181 12.50 0.01 7.03
C ALA A 181 12.26 -1.50 7.10
N LEU A 182 11.66 -1.98 8.19
CA LEU A 182 11.31 -3.39 8.36
C LEU A 182 10.29 -3.87 7.31
N GLU A 183 9.19 -3.13 7.11
CA GLU A 183 8.16 -3.47 6.13
C GLU A 183 8.71 -3.60 4.70
N ARG A 184 9.64 -2.72 4.29
CA ARG A 184 10.28 -2.80 2.97
C ARG A 184 11.04 -4.11 2.78
N VAL A 185 11.74 -4.55 3.81
CA VAL A 185 12.55 -5.77 3.81
C VAL A 185 11.65 -6.99 3.79
N GLU A 186 10.65 -7.03 4.66
CA GLU A 186 9.67 -8.12 4.71
C GLU A 186 8.98 -8.31 3.35
N ARG A 187 8.57 -7.20 2.72
CA ARG A 187 7.96 -7.24 1.39
C ARG A 187 8.90 -7.83 0.34
N GLN A 188 10.18 -7.47 0.36
CA GLN A 188 11.17 -8.02 -0.57
C GLN A 188 11.40 -9.52 -0.36
N ILE A 189 11.50 -9.96 0.89
CA ILE A 189 11.63 -11.38 1.23
C ILE A 189 10.40 -12.16 0.74
N MET A 190 9.20 -11.66 1.00
CA MET A 190 7.97 -12.31 0.55
C MET A 190 7.87 -12.40 -0.97
N LEU A 191 8.26 -11.35 -1.69
CA LEU A 191 8.35 -11.38 -3.16
C LEU A 191 9.38 -12.41 -3.66
N ALA A 192 10.54 -12.50 -3.01
CA ALA A 192 11.55 -13.49 -3.33
C ALA A 192 11.05 -14.93 -3.10
N VAL A 193 10.33 -15.18 -1.99
CA VAL A 193 9.68 -16.47 -1.71
C VAL A 193 8.67 -16.84 -2.81
N VAL A 194 7.84 -15.88 -3.26
CA VAL A 194 6.90 -16.09 -4.38
C VAL A 194 7.65 -16.44 -5.67
N GLN A 195 8.77 -15.78 -5.95
CA GLN A 195 9.58 -16.08 -7.14
C GLN A 195 10.23 -17.47 -7.08
N ILE A 196 10.75 -17.88 -5.92
CA ILE A 196 11.35 -19.20 -5.72
C ILE A 196 10.30 -20.30 -5.86
N THR A 197 9.16 -20.14 -5.20
CA THR A 197 8.04 -21.11 -5.27
C THR A 197 7.46 -21.22 -6.69
N GLY A 198 7.42 -20.13 -7.45
CA GLY A 198 7.04 -20.16 -8.88
C GLY A 198 8.02 -20.95 -9.77
N ARG A 199 9.30 -21.05 -9.40
CA ARG A 199 10.31 -21.85 -10.10
C ARG A 199 10.25 -23.34 -9.75
N TYR A 200 9.74 -23.68 -8.56
CA TYR A 200 9.51 -25.06 -8.10
C TYR A 200 8.37 -25.78 -8.87
N GLN A 201 7.30 -25.07 -9.25
CA GLN A 201 6.10 -25.69 -9.83
C GLN A 201 6.22 -26.18 -11.28
N ARG A 202 7.36 -25.97 -11.97
CA ARG A 202 7.50 -26.35 -13.39
C ARG A 202 7.73 -27.84 -13.63
N ARG A 203 7.99 -28.63 -12.59
CA ARG A 203 8.31 -30.07 -12.71
C ARG A 203 7.16 -31.04 -12.41
N GLY A 204 5.90 -30.59 -12.53
CA GLY A 204 4.71 -31.38 -12.19
C GLY A 204 3.75 -31.78 -13.33
N ARG A 205 4.10 -31.57 -14.61
CA ARG A 205 3.25 -32.00 -15.75
C ARG A 205 3.95 -32.95 -16.73
N GLY A 206 4.48 -34.03 -16.19
CA GLY A 206 4.77 -35.26 -16.93
C GLY A 206 4.57 -36.43 -15.97
N TRP A 207 3.87 -37.48 -16.40
CA TRP A 207 3.46 -38.67 -15.63
C TRP A 207 2.08 -38.63 -14.97
N LEU A 208 1.04 -38.43 -15.77
CA LEU A 208 -0.29 -39.03 -15.54
C LEU A 208 -0.94 -39.39 -16.87
N PHE A 209 -0.29 -40.25 -17.69
CA PHE A 209 -0.93 -41.15 -18.67
C PHE A 209 0.13 -42.15 -19.14
N GLY A 210 0.00 -43.40 -18.71
CA GLY A 210 0.83 -44.55 -19.05
C GLY A 210 0.30 -45.78 -18.35
#